data_AF-A0A7X9DEN3-F1
#
_entry.id   AF-A0A7X9DEN3-F1
#
_cell.length_a   1.000
_cell.length_b   1.000
_cell.length_c   1.000
_cell.angle_alpha   90.00
_cell.angle_beta   90.00
_cell.angle_gamma   90.00
#
_symmetry.space_group_name_H-M   'P 1'
#
loop_
_entity.id
_entity.type
_entity.pdbx_description
1 polymer ?
#
loop_
_entity_poly.entity_id
_entity_poly.type
_entity_poly.pdbx_seq_one_letter_code
_entity_poly.pdbx_strand_id
1 'polypeptide(L)'
;MQNTFSEYDIFRYIPDELDFTIHNPYLQEILQYKDKHLDEYQYWNLRYELIKKYAFAVPTFQVLSLIQELSPIIEIGAGNGYWAYMLKQVGVDVIAFDKYPPDDALYPFVNHSDNVWFDEQWYDVQKGDALEAGQYPERTLFLCWPQPQSTMALEALQAYKYAGGHTVVFIGDMIACAENRFYDMLAECTLKLKKQIWGYKYFNEFIAVYYL
;
A
#
# COMPACT_ATOMS: atom_id res chain seq x y z
N MET A 1 10.56 -8.49 -27.51
CA MET A 1 10.59 -7.98 -26.13
C MET A 1 10.67 -9.19 -25.22
N GLN A 2 11.77 -9.39 -24.51
CA GLN A 2 11.83 -10.42 -23.47
C GLN A 2 10.86 -9.98 -22.37
N ASN A 3 9.84 -10.80 -22.08
CA ASN A 3 8.99 -10.60 -20.90
C ASN A 3 9.91 -10.75 -19.67
N THR A 4 10.32 -9.63 -19.08
CA THR A 4 11.06 -9.61 -17.83
C THR A 4 10.07 -9.85 -16.70
N PHE A 5 9.79 -11.12 -16.41
CA PHE A 5 9.03 -11.49 -15.22
C PHE A 5 9.85 -11.15 -13.97
N SER A 6 9.21 -10.58 -12.95
CA SER A 6 9.87 -10.34 -11.67
C SER A 6 10.25 -11.68 -11.03
N GLU A 7 11.49 -11.80 -10.54
CA GLU A 7 11.90 -12.91 -9.67
C GLU A 7 11.18 -12.86 -8.31
N TYR A 8 10.59 -11.70 -7.97
CA TYR A 8 9.91 -11.41 -6.72
C TYR A 8 8.39 -11.54 -6.83
N ASP A 9 7.91 -12.51 -7.62
CA ASP A 9 6.50 -12.86 -7.69
C ASP A 9 6.00 -13.39 -6.34
N ILE A 10 5.01 -12.75 -5.74
CA ILE A 10 4.49 -13.06 -4.40
C ILE A 10 3.95 -14.50 -4.31
N PHE A 11 3.47 -15.08 -5.42
CA PHE A 11 3.08 -16.50 -5.43
C PHE A 11 4.26 -17.47 -5.28
N ARG A 12 5.50 -16.99 -5.44
CA ARG A 12 6.73 -17.77 -5.19
C ARG A 12 7.33 -17.48 -3.82
N TYR A 13 6.74 -16.57 -3.06
CA TYR A 13 7.26 -16.14 -1.76
C TYR A 13 7.41 -17.31 -0.80
N ILE A 14 8.55 -17.37 -0.11
CA ILE A 14 8.82 -18.32 0.97
C ILE A 14 8.63 -17.57 2.29
N PRO A 15 7.57 -17.86 3.06
CA PRO A 15 7.29 -17.14 4.29
C PRO A 15 8.35 -17.43 5.35
N ASP A 16 8.66 -16.41 6.15
CA ASP A 16 9.47 -16.51 7.35
C ASP A 16 8.63 -16.99 8.54
N GLU A 17 9.25 -17.51 9.59
CA GLU A 17 8.53 -17.91 10.81
C GLU A 17 7.71 -16.75 11.41
N LEU A 18 8.20 -15.51 11.28
CA LEU A 18 7.54 -14.33 11.79
C LEU A 18 6.25 -13.97 11.03
N ASP A 19 6.11 -14.38 9.76
CA ASP A 19 4.85 -14.17 9.01
C ASP A 19 3.66 -14.87 9.66
N PHE A 20 3.90 -15.92 10.44
CA PHE A 20 2.87 -16.67 11.15
C PHE A 20 2.57 -16.11 12.55
N THR A 21 3.29 -15.08 13.00
CA THR A 21 3.05 -14.42 14.30
C THR A 21 1.96 -13.35 14.25
N ILE A 22 1.53 -12.98 13.04
CA ILE A 22 0.50 -11.98 12.77
C ILE A 22 -0.65 -12.60 11.96
N HIS A 23 -1.85 -12.08 12.12
CA HIS A 23 -3.00 -12.53 11.34
C HIS A 23 -2.98 -11.86 9.96
N ASN A 24 -2.45 -12.58 8.96
CA ASN A 24 -2.30 -12.11 7.57
C ASN A 24 -3.11 -12.99 6.58
N PRO A 25 -4.43 -12.81 6.49
CA PRO A 25 -5.27 -13.63 5.62
C PRO A 25 -4.90 -13.49 4.12
N TYR A 26 -4.40 -12.33 3.69
CA TYR A 26 -3.92 -12.14 2.32
C TYR A 26 -2.75 -13.06 1.98
N LEU A 27 -1.70 -13.06 2.82
CA LEU A 27 -0.56 -13.95 2.62
C LEU A 27 -0.98 -15.43 2.75
N GLN A 28 -1.83 -15.76 3.70
CA GLN A 28 -2.36 -17.13 3.84
C GLN A 28 -3.08 -17.61 2.58
N GLU A 29 -3.89 -16.75 1.94
CA GLU A 29 -4.60 -17.07 0.71
C GLU A 29 -3.63 -17.24 -0.47
N ILE A 30 -2.63 -16.34 -0.61
CA ILE A 30 -1.57 -16.45 -1.62
C ILE A 30 -0.83 -17.79 -1.50
N LEU A 31 -0.49 -18.21 -0.29
CA LEU A 31 0.26 -19.45 -0.05
C LEU A 31 -0.51 -20.71 -0.49
N GLN A 32 -1.85 -20.67 -0.60
CA GLN A 32 -2.64 -21.76 -1.17
C GLN A 32 -2.40 -21.99 -2.67
N TYR A 33 -1.71 -21.06 -3.34
CA TYR A 33 -1.40 -21.10 -4.76
C TYR A 33 0.09 -21.25 -5.06
N LYS A 34 0.95 -21.34 -4.04
CA LYS A 34 2.42 -21.36 -4.19
C LYS A 34 2.95 -22.40 -5.17
N ASP A 35 2.36 -23.60 -5.15
CA ASP A 35 2.78 -24.72 -6.01
C ASP A 35 1.84 -24.94 -7.21
N LYS A 36 0.91 -24.00 -7.45
CA LYS A 36 -0.04 -24.09 -8.56
C LYS A 36 0.53 -23.37 -9.78
N HIS A 37 0.44 -24.05 -10.93
CA HIS A 37 0.67 -23.39 -12.20
C HIS A 37 -0.59 -22.60 -12.59
N LEU A 38 -0.51 -21.28 -12.56
CA LEU A 38 -1.54 -20.37 -13.05
C LEU A 38 -1.20 -19.96 -14.48
N ASP A 39 -2.14 -20.13 -15.41
CA ASP A 39 -2.06 -19.43 -16.68
C ASP A 39 -2.29 -17.92 -16.49
N GLU A 40 -2.05 -17.14 -17.55
CA GLU A 40 -2.14 -15.68 -17.48
C GLU A 40 -3.54 -15.19 -17.08
N TYR A 41 -4.60 -15.81 -17.60
CA TYR A 41 -5.97 -15.41 -17.29
C TYR A 41 -6.31 -15.71 -15.82
N GLN A 42 -5.94 -16.90 -15.34
CA GLN A 42 -6.10 -17.30 -13.95
C GLN A 42 -5.32 -16.39 -13.01
N TYR A 43 -4.08 -16.05 -13.37
CA TYR A 43 -3.22 -15.17 -12.58
C TYR A 43 -3.84 -13.77 -12.42
N TRP A 44 -4.27 -13.15 -13.53
CA TRP A 44 -4.85 -11.80 -13.50
C TRP A 44 -6.17 -11.75 -12.74
N ASN A 45 -7.03 -12.76 -12.91
CA ASN A 45 -8.28 -12.86 -12.14
C ASN A 45 -8.01 -13.04 -10.66
N LEU A 46 -7.12 -13.97 -10.28
CA LEU A 46 -6.79 -14.20 -8.87
C LEU A 46 -6.20 -12.95 -8.22
N ARG A 47 -5.27 -12.27 -8.90
CA ARG A 47 -4.74 -10.98 -8.44
C ARG A 47 -5.87 -9.97 -8.23
N TYR A 48 -6.79 -9.84 -9.19
CA TYR A 48 -7.89 -8.89 -9.10
C TYR A 48 -8.76 -9.16 -7.87
N GLU A 49 -9.21 -10.41 -7.68
CA GLU A 49 -10.02 -10.80 -6.53
C GLU A 49 -9.31 -10.55 -5.19
N LEU A 50 -8.03 -10.90 -5.10
CA LEU A 50 -7.24 -10.69 -3.90
C LEU A 50 -7.03 -9.21 -3.58
N ILE A 51 -6.80 -8.37 -4.59
CA ILE A 51 -6.70 -6.92 -4.41
C ILE A 51 -8.01 -6.37 -3.88
N LYS A 52 -9.16 -6.81 -4.41
CA LYS A 52 -10.47 -6.33 -3.95
C LYS A 52 -10.75 -6.67 -2.49
N LYS A 53 -10.26 -7.82 -2.05
CA LYS A 53 -10.45 -8.26 -0.67
C LYS A 53 -9.47 -7.58 0.29
N TYR A 54 -8.23 -7.37 -0.12
CA TYR A 54 -7.15 -6.97 0.78
C TYR A 54 -6.50 -5.64 0.39
N ALA A 55 -5.52 -5.63 -0.53
CA ALA A 55 -4.76 -4.44 -0.92
C ALA A 55 -3.98 -4.67 -2.22
N PHE A 56 -3.49 -3.58 -2.84
CA PHE A 56 -2.66 -3.64 -4.04
C PHE A 56 -1.28 -4.29 -3.82
N ALA A 57 -0.63 -3.98 -2.70
CA ALA A 57 0.60 -4.65 -2.24
C ALA A 57 0.30 -5.63 -1.11
N VAL A 58 1.13 -6.67 -1.02
CA VAL A 58 1.00 -7.74 -0.03
C VAL A 58 1.95 -7.46 1.14
N PRO A 59 1.45 -7.15 2.34
CA PRO A 59 2.32 -6.93 3.49
C PRO A 59 2.91 -8.26 3.95
N THR A 60 4.24 -8.39 3.91
CA THR A 60 4.97 -9.46 4.61
C THR A 60 5.52 -8.92 5.93
N PHE A 61 5.80 -9.80 6.90
CA PHE A 61 6.34 -9.39 8.19
C PHE A 61 7.61 -8.56 8.04
N GLN A 62 8.50 -8.97 7.13
CA GLN A 62 9.74 -8.25 6.86
C GLN A 62 9.50 -6.79 6.42
N VAL A 63 8.47 -6.53 5.61
CA VAL A 63 8.13 -5.18 5.16
C VAL A 63 7.49 -4.38 6.30
N LEU A 64 6.61 -5.02 7.09
CA LEU A 64 6.00 -4.41 8.27
C LEU A 64 7.06 -3.99 9.30
N SER A 65 8.07 -4.81 9.57
CA SER A 65 9.19 -4.45 10.48
C SER A 65 9.99 -3.24 10.01
N LEU A 66 10.15 -3.05 8.69
CA LEU A 66 10.83 -1.85 8.17
C LEU A 66 10.02 -0.58 8.44
N ILE A 67 8.70 -0.65 8.34
CA ILE A 67 7.80 0.48 8.61
C ILE A 67 7.64 0.70 10.12
N GLN A 68 7.73 -0.36 10.92
CA GLN A 68 7.61 -0.30 12.39
C GLN A 68 8.60 0.70 13.01
N GLU A 69 9.84 0.70 12.54
CA GLU A 69 10.91 1.61 12.98
C GLU A 69 10.64 3.10 12.63
N LEU A 70 9.63 3.37 11.81
CA LEU A 70 9.25 4.71 11.34
C LEU A 70 7.96 5.22 11.98
N SER A 71 7.40 4.48 12.94
CA SER A 71 6.21 4.87 13.70
C SER A 71 6.47 6.16 14.52
N PRO A 72 5.49 7.07 14.68
CA PRO A 72 4.09 6.99 14.22
C PRO A 72 3.90 7.22 12.71
N ILE A 73 2.84 6.66 12.13
CA ILE A 73 2.52 6.68 10.70
C ILE A 73 1.19 7.41 10.44
N ILE A 74 1.14 8.17 9.35
CA ILE A 74 -0.09 8.59 8.67
C ILE A 74 -0.13 7.96 7.28
N GLU A 75 -1.14 7.15 7.00
CA GLU A 75 -1.40 6.57 5.69
C GLU A 75 -2.44 7.41 4.93
N ILE A 76 -2.10 7.82 3.71
CA ILE A 76 -3.00 8.55 2.82
C ILE A 76 -3.34 7.70 1.60
N GLY A 77 -4.62 7.61 1.27
CA GLY A 77 -5.12 6.68 0.26
C GLY A 77 -5.15 5.24 0.75
N ALA A 78 -5.54 5.05 2.01
CA ALA A 78 -5.51 3.76 2.71
C ALA A 78 -6.49 2.71 2.15
N GLY A 79 -7.41 3.09 1.26
CA GLY A 79 -8.42 2.22 0.71
C GLY A 79 -9.33 1.67 1.80
N ASN A 80 -9.33 0.34 1.95
CA ASN A 80 -10.05 -0.36 3.02
C ASN A 80 -9.28 -0.50 4.34
N GLY A 81 -8.06 0.01 4.40
CA GLY A 81 -7.23 0.00 5.60
C GLY A 81 -6.53 -1.32 5.90
N TYR A 82 -6.37 -2.24 4.93
CA TYR A 82 -5.66 -3.50 5.17
C TYR A 82 -4.23 -3.28 5.67
N TRP A 83 -3.50 -2.30 5.11
CA TRP A 83 -2.15 -1.98 5.57
C TRP A 83 -2.14 -1.40 7.00
N ALA A 84 -3.04 -0.48 7.32
CA ALA A 84 -3.22 0.01 8.69
C ALA A 84 -3.55 -1.12 9.69
N TYR A 85 -4.43 -2.05 9.32
CA TYR A 85 -4.72 -3.25 10.11
C TYR A 85 -3.46 -4.07 10.37
N MET A 86 -2.67 -4.33 9.33
CA MET A 86 -1.43 -5.12 9.43
C MET A 86 -0.34 -4.40 10.26
N LEU A 87 -0.17 -3.10 10.08
CA LEU A 87 0.78 -2.28 10.84
C LEU A 87 0.40 -2.22 12.33
N LYS A 88 -0.90 -2.15 12.64
CA LYS A 88 -1.38 -2.14 14.03
C LYS A 88 -1.00 -3.42 14.78
N GLN A 89 -1.02 -4.57 14.11
CA GLN A 89 -0.65 -5.86 14.72
C GLN A 89 0.82 -5.92 15.15
N VAL A 90 1.70 -5.19 14.46
CA VAL A 90 3.12 -5.05 14.86
C VAL A 90 3.37 -3.82 15.73
N GLY A 91 2.33 -3.24 16.34
CA GLY A 91 2.47 -2.17 17.34
C GLY A 91 2.73 -0.78 16.78
N VAL A 92 2.54 -0.56 15.47
CA VAL A 92 2.63 0.78 14.87
C VAL A 92 1.43 1.62 15.31
N ASP A 93 1.70 2.84 15.76
CA ASP A 93 0.70 3.90 15.86
C ASP A 93 0.40 4.44 14.45
N VAL A 94 -0.73 4.00 13.87
CA VAL A 94 -1.16 4.36 12.52
C VAL A 94 -2.52 5.05 12.55
N ILE A 95 -2.59 6.18 11.83
CA ILE A 95 -3.84 6.82 11.41
C ILE A 95 -3.96 6.70 9.90
N ALA A 96 -5.16 6.39 9.41
CA ALA A 96 -5.39 6.08 8.01
C ALA A 96 -6.52 6.95 7.46
N PHE A 97 -6.27 7.59 6.33
CA PHE A 97 -7.26 8.37 5.59
C PHE A 97 -7.45 7.84 4.18
N ASP A 98 -8.69 7.84 3.74
CA ASP A 98 -9.04 7.67 2.34
C ASP A 98 -10.16 8.64 1.96
N LYS A 99 -10.21 9.05 0.69
CA LYS A 99 -11.24 9.95 0.19
C LYS A 99 -12.61 9.26 0.13
N TYR A 100 -12.59 7.96 -0.09
CA TYR A 100 -13.75 7.10 -0.24
C TYR A 100 -13.53 5.78 0.51
N PRO A 101 -13.39 5.79 1.85
CA PRO A 101 -13.29 4.53 2.59
C PRO A 101 -14.56 3.70 2.36
N PRO A 102 -14.47 2.36 2.38
CA PRO A 102 -15.67 1.51 2.38
C PRO A 102 -16.56 1.94 3.55
N ASP A 103 -17.78 2.39 3.25
CA ASP A 103 -18.71 2.96 4.24
C ASP A 103 -19.69 1.85 4.66
N ASP A 104 -19.70 1.50 5.95
CA ASP A 104 -20.64 0.50 6.52
C ASP A 104 -22.12 0.98 6.46
N ALA A 105 -22.35 2.26 6.14
CA ALA A 105 -23.61 2.94 6.42
C ALA A 105 -24.71 2.90 5.33
N LEU A 106 -24.51 2.29 4.15
CA LEU A 106 -25.50 2.38 3.06
C LEU A 106 -25.78 1.08 2.27
N TYR A 107 -25.92 -0.06 2.94
CA TYR A 107 -26.69 -1.17 2.35
C TYR A 107 -28.21 -0.85 2.45
N PRO A 108 -29.01 -0.91 1.35
CA PRO A 108 -28.75 -1.56 0.06
C PRO A 108 -28.61 -0.57 -1.14
N PHE A 109 -28.42 0.72 -0.89
CA PHE A 109 -28.28 1.73 -1.94
C PHE A 109 -26.87 2.32 -1.93
N VAL A 110 -25.86 1.45 -2.03
CA VAL A 110 -24.51 1.90 -2.32
C VAL A 110 -24.51 2.33 -3.78
N ASN A 111 -24.37 3.63 -4.04
CA ASN A 111 -23.93 4.06 -5.35
C ASN A 111 -22.53 3.45 -5.52
N HIS A 112 -22.40 2.44 -6.37
CA HIS A 112 -21.13 1.78 -6.71
C HIS A 112 -20.11 2.71 -7.41
N SER A 113 -20.27 4.03 -7.28
CA SER A 113 -19.43 5.05 -7.90
C SER A 113 -18.24 5.50 -7.06
N ASP A 114 -18.22 5.22 -5.75
CA ASP A 114 -17.33 5.98 -4.85
C ASP A 114 -16.08 5.19 -4.38
N ASN A 115 -16.14 3.86 -4.23
CA ASN A 115 -14.94 3.00 -4.12
C ASN A 115 -15.17 1.67 -4.88
N VAL A 116 -14.58 1.55 -6.08
CA VAL A 116 -14.74 0.38 -6.95
C VAL A 116 -13.75 -0.75 -6.66
N TRP A 117 -12.81 -0.51 -5.74
CA TRP A 117 -11.71 -1.43 -5.50
C TRP A 117 -12.02 -2.42 -4.39
N PHE A 118 -12.66 -2.05 -3.29
CA PHE A 118 -12.71 -2.91 -2.09
C PHE A 118 -14.11 -3.34 -1.65
N ASP A 119 -14.22 -4.60 -1.21
CA ASP A 119 -15.50 -5.19 -0.76
C ASP A 119 -15.69 -5.20 0.77
N GLU A 120 -14.60 -5.14 1.55
CA GLU A 120 -14.59 -5.25 3.02
C GLU A 120 -13.72 -4.15 3.64
N GLN A 121 -14.05 -3.69 4.85
CA GLN A 121 -13.25 -2.76 5.65
C GLN A 121 -12.41 -3.52 6.70
N TRP A 122 -11.10 -3.25 6.74
CA TRP A 122 -10.15 -3.92 7.65
C TRP A 122 -9.71 -3.06 8.84
N TYR A 123 -9.83 -1.75 8.71
CA TYR A 123 -9.41 -0.79 9.74
C TYR A 123 -10.33 0.42 9.76
N ASP A 124 -10.34 1.16 10.87
CA ASP A 124 -11.02 2.45 10.97
C ASP A 124 -10.30 3.49 10.11
N VAL A 125 -10.72 3.60 8.85
CA VAL A 125 -10.19 4.54 7.87
C VAL A 125 -11.06 5.78 7.90
N GLN A 126 -10.47 6.90 8.31
CA GLN A 126 -11.17 8.17 8.37
C GLN A 126 -11.38 8.72 6.96
N LYS A 127 -12.55 9.29 6.72
CA LYS A 127 -12.82 9.99 5.46
C LYS A 127 -12.05 11.30 5.43
N GLY A 128 -11.13 11.45 4.48
CA GLY A 128 -10.31 12.63 4.30
C GLY A 128 -9.55 12.58 2.98
N ASP A 129 -9.04 13.72 2.51
CA ASP A 129 -8.30 13.79 1.26
C ASP A 129 -6.78 13.84 1.48
N ALA A 130 -6.04 14.14 0.41
CA ALA A 130 -4.59 14.21 0.44
C ALA A 130 -4.03 15.24 1.44
N LEU A 131 -4.80 16.29 1.76
CA LEU A 131 -4.35 17.39 2.60
C LEU A 131 -4.25 17.02 4.08
N GLU A 132 -4.88 15.92 4.49
CA GLU A 132 -4.76 15.38 5.85
C GLU A 132 -3.30 15.07 6.21
N ALA A 133 -2.46 14.78 5.22
CA ALA A 133 -1.02 14.61 5.40
C ALA A 133 -0.37 15.82 6.11
N GLY A 134 -0.83 17.04 5.82
CA GLY A 134 -0.33 18.27 6.42
C GLY A 134 -0.80 18.53 7.85
N GLN A 135 -1.79 17.79 8.35
CA GLN A 135 -2.29 17.93 9.73
C GLN A 135 -1.43 17.15 10.74
N TYR A 136 -0.61 16.22 10.27
CA TYR A 136 0.21 15.32 11.11
C TYR A 136 1.69 15.28 10.67
N PRO A 137 2.38 16.43 10.55
CA PRO A 137 3.77 16.49 10.08
C PRO A 137 4.78 15.78 11.00
N GLU A 138 4.41 15.51 12.25
CA GLU A 138 5.21 14.75 13.20
C GLU A 138 5.22 13.23 12.95
N ARG A 139 4.29 12.73 12.13
CA ARG A 139 4.19 11.31 11.74
C ARG A 139 4.88 11.07 10.41
N THR A 140 5.43 9.89 10.20
CA THR A 140 5.91 9.46 8.90
C THR A 140 4.74 9.33 7.92
N LEU A 141 4.82 9.99 6.76
CA LEU A 141 3.85 9.85 5.68
C LEU A 141 4.06 8.51 4.98
N PHE A 142 3.02 7.69 4.91
CA PHE A 142 3.01 6.41 4.21
C PHE A 142 2.08 6.46 2.99
N LEU A 143 2.64 6.13 1.82
CA LEU A 143 1.95 6.08 0.54
C LEU A 143 2.16 4.70 -0.08
N CYS A 144 1.12 3.87 -0.11
CA CYS A 144 1.18 2.52 -0.66
C CYS A 144 0.28 2.40 -1.90
N TRP A 145 0.88 2.11 -3.05
CA TRP A 145 0.20 2.05 -4.35
C TRP A 145 -0.75 3.23 -4.64
N PRO A 146 -0.28 4.49 -4.60
CA PRO A 146 -1.15 5.62 -4.88
C PRO A 146 -1.77 5.51 -6.28
N GLN A 147 -3.04 5.89 -6.42
CA GLN A 147 -3.76 5.72 -7.68
C GLN A 147 -3.03 6.39 -8.86
N PRO A 148 -2.85 5.70 -10.01
CA PRO A 148 -2.27 6.31 -11.19
C PRO A 148 -3.16 7.43 -11.73
N GLN A 149 -2.55 8.44 -12.36
CA GLN A 149 -3.26 9.60 -12.93
C GLN A 149 -4.09 10.42 -11.92
N SER A 150 -3.78 10.28 -10.63
CA SER A 150 -4.35 11.07 -9.54
C SER A 150 -3.28 11.97 -8.93
N THR A 151 -3.65 13.21 -8.62
CA THR A 151 -2.78 14.17 -7.93
C THR A 151 -2.63 13.87 -6.44
N MET A 152 -3.38 12.89 -5.89
CA MET A 152 -3.43 12.58 -4.46
C MET A 152 -2.03 12.41 -3.83
N ALA A 153 -1.14 11.63 -4.45
CA ALA A 153 0.20 11.42 -3.90
C ALA A 153 1.04 12.70 -3.90
N LEU A 154 0.93 13.50 -4.96
CA LEU A 154 1.62 14.78 -5.09
C LEU A 154 1.11 15.78 -4.04
N GLU A 155 -0.21 15.93 -3.94
CA GLU A 155 -0.87 16.83 -2.98
C GLU A 155 -0.54 16.45 -1.54
N ALA A 156 -0.53 15.15 -1.23
CA ALA A 156 -0.16 14.66 0.10
C ALA A 156 1.29 15.00 0.44
N LEU A 157 2.21 14.74 -0.50
CA LEU A 157 3.63 15.07 -0.31
C LEU A 157 3.86 16.58 -0.18
N GLN A 158 3.13 17.41 -0.93
CA GLN A 158 3.19 18.86 -0.84
C GLN A 158 2.68 19.39 0.49
N ALA A 159 1.48 18.97 0.91
CA ALA A 159 0.87 19.38 2.17
C ALA A 159 1.74 18.97 3.36
N TYR A 160 2.23 17.73 3.36
CA TYR A 160 3.12 17.20 4.38
C TYR A 160 4.45 17.95 4.45
N LYS A 161 5.12 18.17 3.30
CA LYS A 161 6.38 18.93 3.25
C LYS A 161 6.18 20.37 3.72
N TYR A 162 5.10 21.03 3.30
CA TYR A 162 4.80 22.40 3.70
C TYR A 162 4.56 22.53 5.21
N ALA A 163 3.93 21.53 5.82
CA ALA A 163 3.69 21.46 7.26
C ALA A 163 4.95 21.12 8.09
N GLY A 164 6.10 20.87 7.46
CA GLY A 164 7.33 20.48 8.12
C GLY A 164 7.47 18.99 8.37
N GLY A 165 6.81 18.15 7.57
CA GLY A 165 7.01 16.70 7.54
C GLY A 165 8.45 16.33 7.19
N HIS A 166 8.92 15.20 7.72
CA HIS A 166 10.34 14.82 7.65
C HIS A 166 10.61 13.54 6.87
N THR A 167 9.75 12.53 7.04
CA THR A 167 9.98 11.18 6.50
C THR A 167 8.79 10.70 5.69
N VAL A 168 9.07 10.11 4.54
CA VAL A 168 8.08 9.53 3.63
C VAL A 168 8.46 8.08 3.34
N VAL A 169 7.50 7.18 3.44
CA VAL A 169 7.58 5.79 3.01
C VAL A 169 6.70 5.62 1.78
N PHE A 170 7.28 5.10 0.71
CA PHE A 170 6.58 4.75 -0.51
C PHE A 170 6.68 3.25 -0.75
N ILE A 171 5.55 2.61 -1.06
CA ILE A 171 5.50 1.25 -1.61
C ILE A 171 4.77 1.29 -2.94
N GLY A 172 5.37 0.70 -3.97
CA GLY A 172 4.70 0.53 -5.26
C GLY A 172 5.66 0.31 -6.41
N ASP A 173 5.13 0.43 -7.62
CA ASP A 173 5.88 0.41 -8.87
C ASP A 173 5.78 1.79 -9.56
N MET A 174 6.93 2.43 -9.77
CA MET A 174 7.05 3.77 -10.37
C MET A 174 6.44 3.90 -11.77
N ILE A 175 6.27 2.80 -12.52
CA ILE A 175 5.62 2.84 -13.84
C ILE A 175 4.11 2.56 -13.79
N ALA A 176 3.59 2.07 -12.67
CA ALA A 176 2.21 1.58 -12.56
C ALA A 176 1.33 2.34 -11.58
N CYS A 177 1.91 3.17 -10.70
CA CYS A 177 1.18 3.93 -9.69
C CYS A 177 1.61 5.41 -9.66
N ALA A 178 0.84 6.26 -8.99
CA ALA A 178 0.99 7.71 -8.90
C ALA A 178 1.13 8.45 -10.25
N GLU A 179 1.37 9.75 -10.22
CA GLU A 179 1.66 10.57 -11.40
C GLU A 179 3.13 11.02 -11.45
N ASN A 180 3.62 11.39 -12.64
CA ASN A 180 5.04 11.73 -12.84
C ASN A 180 5.54 12.86 -11.94
N ARG A 181 4.71 13.88 -11.68
CA ARG A 181 5.09 15.03 -10.85
C ARG A 181 5.34 14.65 -9.39
N PHE A 182 4.68 13.61 -8.88
CA PHE A 182 4.98 13.06 -7.57
C PHE A 182 6.39 12.49 -7.53
N TYR A 183 6.82 11.77 -8.58
CA TYR A 183 8.18 11.23 -8.66
C TYR A 183 9.24 12.31 -8.84
N ASP A 184 8.94 13.36 -9.62
CA ASP A 184 9.82 14.52 -9.73
C ASP A 184 10.09 15.14 -8.35
N MET A 185 9.05 15.27 -7.52
CA MET A 185 9.17 15.81 -6.16
C MET A 185 9.87 14.85 -5.18
N LEU A 186 9.61 13.54 -5.27
CA LEU A 186 10.36 12.54 -4.48
C LEU A 186 11.86 12.53 -4.83
N ALA A 187 12.22 12.79 -6.09
CA ALA A 187 13.61 12.84 -6.53
C ALA A 187 14.39 14.03 -5.94
N GLU A 188 13.71 15.07 -5.48
CA GLU A 188 14.32 16.17 -4.72
C GLU A 188 14.62 15.80 -3.26
N CYS A 189 14.03 14.72 -2.76
CA CYS A 189 14.20 14.26 -1.39
C CYS A 189 15.43 13.34 -1.26
N THR A 190 15.97 13.22 -0.05
CA THR A 190 17.10 12.31 0.22
C THR A 190 16.62 10.88 0.36
N LEU A 191 16.94 10.02 -0.62
CA LEU A 191 16.70 8.57 -0.52
C LEU A 191 17.57 7.95 0.58
N LYS A 192 16.94 7.34 1.59
CA LYS A 192 17.63 6.65 2.70
C LYS A 192 17.64 5.14 2.55
N LEU A 193 16.55 4.58 2.04
CA LEU A 193 16.41 3.15 1.80
C LEU A 193 15.65 2.95 0.49
N LYS A 194 16.09 2.00 -0.33
CA LYS A 194 15.30 1.41 -1.39
C LYS A 194 15.54 -0.08 -1.39
N LYS A 195 14.49 -0.88 -1.31
CA LYS A 195 14.58 -2.34 -1.27
C LYS A 195 13.48 -2.96 -2.13
N GLN A 196 13.88 -3.85 -3.02
CA GLN A 196 12.94 -4.70 -3.77
C GLN A 196 12.14 -5.55 -2.79
N ILE A 197 10.82 -5.59 -2.96
CA ILE A 197 9.93 -6.44 -2.15
C ILE A 197 9.18 -7.43 -3.02
N TRP A 198 8.53 -8.40 -2.38
CA TRP A 198 7.70 -9.38 -3.05
C TRP A 198 6.37 -8.74 -3.43
N GLY A 199 6.04 -8.78 -4.72
CA GLY A 199 4.82 -8.22 -5.27
C GLY A 199 4.33 -9.08 -6.43
N TYR A 200 3.30 -8.63 -7.13
CA TYR A 200 2.79 -9.39 -8.27
C TYR A 200 3.80 -9.42 -9.44
N LYS A 201 4.04 -10.60 -10.03
CA LYS A 201 4.90 -10.95 -11.18
C LYS A 201 5.21 -9.86 -12.23
N TYR A 202 4.25 -8.98 -12.53
CA TYR A 202 4.34 -7.95 -13.58
C TYR A 202 4.78 -6.57 -13.09
N PHE A 203 4.99 -6.42 -11.79
CA PHE A 203 5.31 -5.15 -11.17
C PHE A 203 6.64 -5.26 -10.44
N ASN A 204 7.50 -4.27 -10.66
CA ASN A 204 8.75 -4.10 -9.98
C ASN A 204 8.51 -3.33 -8.67
N GLU A 205 7.85 -4.01 -7.73
CA GLU A 205 7.40 -3.42 -6.47
C GLU A 205 8.55 -3.24 -5.48
N PHE A 206 8.70 -2.06 -4.91
CA PHE A 206 9.74 -1.80 -3.91
C PHE A 206 9.19 -0.94 -2.77
N ILE A 207 9.86 -1.03 -1.62
CA ILE A 207 9.73 -0.03 -0.55
C ILE A 207 10.88 0.97 -0.67
N ALA A 208 10.57 2.25 -0.49
CA ALA A 208 11.57 3.30 -0.36
C ALA A 208 11.25 4.27 0.76
N VAL A 209 12.29 4.74 1.44
CA VAL A 209 12.21 5.73 2.53
C VAL A 209 12.99 6.97 2.12
N TYR A 210 12.35 8.12 2.21
CA TYR A 210 12.89 9.42 1.83
C TYR A 210 12.85 10.38 3.01
N TYR A 211 13.89 11.19 3.16
CA TYR A 211 13.90 12.34 4.06
C TYR A 211 13.74 13.63 3.26
N LEU A 212 12.83 14.49 3.71
CA LEU A 212 12.44 15.76 3.06
C LEU A 212 13.45 16.89 3.25
#